data_AF-A0A1Z9FEU7-F1
#
_entry.id   AF-A0A1Z9FEU7-F1
#
_cell.length_a   1.000
_cell.length_b   1.000
_cell.length_c   1.000
_cell.angle_alpha   90.00
_cell.angle_beta   90.00
_cell.angle_gamma   90.00
#
_symmetry.space_group_name_H-M   'P 1'
#
loop_
_entity.id
_entity.type
_entity.pdbx_description
1 polymer ?
#
loop_
_entity_poly.entity_id
_entity_poly.type
_entity_poly.pdbx_seq_one_letter_code
_entity_poly.pdbx_strand_id
1 'polypeptide(L)'
;MVISSSADKVSYQNEQITVKNVKRMKDSSVQIVYRTIAESMWYCPGAEIKKIAEGLELTFIRVKYNKKQKVEHPRKIFREGTKVWNVVTIPSSGEAFFIRNGKNLVKLLREEEK
;
A
#
# COMPACT_ATOMS: atom_id res chain seq x y z
N MET A 1 23.24 -8.13 -21.63
CA MET A 1 21.91 -8.27 -21.02
C MET A 1 21.98 -7.75 -19.60
N VAL A 2 21.31 -6.63 -19.30
CA VAL A 2 21.20 -6.12 -17.94
C VAL A 2 20.25 -7.05 -17.20
N ILE A 3 20.82 -7.90 -16.34
CA ILE A 3 20.05 -8.67 -15.38
C ILE A 3 19.40 -7.63 -14.48
N SER A 4 18.14 -7.31 -14.76
CA SER A 4 17.30 -6.59 -13.83
C SER A 4 17.08 -7.53 -12.66
N SER A 5 18.01 -7.49 -11.71
CA SER A 5 17.96 -8.23 -10.47
C SER A 5 16.60 -7.95 -9.86
N SER A 6 15.82 -9.02 -9.65
CA SER A 6 14.49 -9.02 -9.04
C SER A 6 14.47 -8.55 -7.57
N ALA A 7 15.46 -7.73 -7.17
CA ALA A 7 15.71 -7.20 -5.84
C ALA A 7 15.35 -5.70 -5.70
N ASP A 8 14.97 -5.03 -6.80
CA ASP A 8 14.67 -3.58 -6.77
C ASP A 8 13.19 -3.24 -6.48
N LYS A 9 12.33 -4.25 -6.29
CA LYS A 9 10.93 -4.09 -5.88
C LYS A 9 10.55 -5.18 -4.87
N VAL A 10 11.07 -5.09 -3.65
CA VAL A 10 10.59 -5.97 -2.57
C VAL A 10 9.33 -5.35 -2.02
N SER A 11 8.16 -5.86 -2.40
CA SER A 11 6.89 -5.41 -1.82
C SER A 11 6.91 -5.58 -0.31
N TYR A 12 6.35 -4.62 0.43
CA TYR A 12 6.14 -4.81 1.85
C TYR A 12 5.15 -5.95 2.11
N GLN A 13 5.47 -6.78 3.09
CA GLN A 13 4.54 -7.77 3.63
C GLN A 13 3.63 -7.13 4.70
N ASN A 14 2.46 -7.71 4.97
CA ASN A 14 1.52 -7.16 5.95
C ASN A 14 2.15 -7.03 7.36
N GLU A 15 3.04 -7.95 7.74
CA GLU A 15 3.76 -7.88 9.03
C GLU A 15 4.72 -6.68 9.14
N GLN A 16 5.07 -6.07 8.01
CA GLN A 16 5.94 -4.89 7.94
C GLN A 16 5.14 -3.58 7.85
N ILE A 17 3.81 -3.68 7.77
CA ILE A 17 2.88 -2.55 7.66
C ILE A 17 1.82 -2.64 8.75
N THR A 18 1.81 -1.66 9.65
CA THR A 18 0.71 -1.47 10.60
C THR A 18 -0.37 -0.60 9.97
N VAL A 19 -1.52 -1.19 9.63
CA VAL A 19 -2.69 -0.44 9.16
C VAL A 19 -3.48 0.09 10.37
N LYS A 20 -3.65 1.42 10.47
CA LYS A 20 -4.45 2.07 11.52
C LYS A 20 -5.92 2.13 11.14
N ASN A 21 -6.20 2.52 9.90
CA ASN A 21 -7.57 2.74 9.44
C ASN A 21 -7.66 2.54 7.93
N VAL A 22 -8.79 1.98 7.50
CA VAL A 22 -9.17 1.84 6.09
C VAL A 22 -10.58 2.41 5.98
N LYS A 23 -10.74 3.51 5.25
CA LYS A 23 -12.01 4.24 5.16
C LYS A 23 -12.38 4.48 3.71
N ARG A 24 -13.61 4.10 3.33
CA ARG A 24 -14.25 4.58 2.10
C ARG A 24 -14.57 6.06 2.23
N MET A 25 -14.18 6.82 1.22
CA MET A 25 -14.43 8.24 1.07
C MET A 25 -15.70 8.44 0.22
N LYS A 26 -16.27 9.65 0.28
CA LYS A 26 -17.54 9.97 -0.40
C LYS A 26 -17.45 9.91 -1.93
N ASP A 27 -16.24 9.99 -2.48
CA ASP A 27 -15.92 9.96 -3.92
C ASP A 27 -15.63 8.54 -4.43
N SER A 28 -16.05 7.50 -3.70
CA SER A 28 -15.73 6.08 -3.96
C SER A 28 -14.25 5.74 -3.85
N SER A 29 -13.38 6.64 -3.38
CA SER A 29 -12.00 6.29 -3.07
C SER A 29 -11.88 5.59 -1.72
N VAL A 30 -10.85 4.78 -1.53
CA VAL A 30 -10.47 4.19 -0.24
C VAL A 30 -9.20 4.87 0.24
N GLN A 31 -9.25 5.40 1.46
CA GLN A 31 -8.11 5.94 2.16
C GLN A 31 -7.59 4.93 3.18
N ILE A 32 -6.31 4.60 3.06
CA ILE A 32 -5.62 3.69 3.98
C ILE A 32 -4.58 4.50 4.75
N VAL A 33 -4.75 4.54 6.07
CA VAL A 33 -3.79 5.11 7.00
C VAL A 33 -2.95 3.98 7.57
N TYR A 34 -1.65 4.01 7.30
CA TYR A 34 -0.72 2.94 7.65
C TYR A 34 0.61 3.48 8.13
N ARG A 35 1.39 2.65 8.81
CA ARG A 35 2.76 2.93 9.19
C ARG A 35 3.62 1.75 8.77
N THR A 36 4.77 2.03 8.19
CA THR A 36 5.76 1.00 7.92
C THR A 36 6.70 0.90 9.10
N ILE A 37 7.37 -0.25 9.25
CA ILE A 37 8.54 -0.33 10.12
C ILE A 37 9.56 0.77 9.73
N ALA A 38 10.27 1.31 10.73
CA ALA A 38 11.28 2.32 10.48
C ALA A 38 12.49 1.64 9.82
N GLU A 39 12.80 2.04 8.59
CA GLU A 39 13.91 1.49 7.84
C GLU A 39 14.88 2.61 7.51
N SER A 40 16.12 2.50 7.97
CA SER A 40 17.15 3.53 7.79
C SER A 40 17.58 3.71 6.33
N MET A 41 17.39 2.68 5.49
CA MET A 41 17.83 2.68 4.08
C MET A 41 16.68 2.67 3.07
N TRP A 42 15.46 2.36 3.50
CA TRP A 42 14.32 2.09 2.64
C TRP A 42 13.11 2.94 3.03
N TYR A 43 12.25 3.25 2.05
CA TYR A 43 10.99 3.91 2.28
C TYR A 43 9.90 3.37 1.37
N CYS A 44 8.65 3.63 1.75
CA CYS A 44 7.47 3.31 0.95
C CYS A 44 7.05 4.53 0.12
N PRO A 45 7.36 4.64 -1.17
CA PRO A 45 6.88 5.75 -2.02
C PRO A 45 5.35 5.80 -2.19
N GLY A 46 4.66 4.67 -2.00
CA GLY A 46 3.22 4.56 -2.19
C GLY A 46 2.81 3.12 -2.42
N ALA A 47 1.68 2.92 -3.10
CA ALA A 47 1.17 1.60 -3.45
C ALA A 47 0.82 1.49 -4.94
N GLU A 48 0.93 0.29 -5.47
CA GLU A 48 0.40 -0.15 -6.77
C GLU A 48 -0.84 -1.01 -6.51
N ILE A 49 -1.84 -0.90 -7.40
CA ILE A 49 -3.05 -1.72 -7.33
C ILE A 49 -3.03 -2.68 -8.51
N LYS A 50 -3.40 -3.92 -8.24
CA LYS A 50 -3.57 -4.94 -9.26
C LYS A 50 -4.97 -5.56 -9.13
N LYS A 51 -5.70 -5.65 -10.23
CA LYS A 51 -6.98 -6.35 -10.25
C LYS A 51 -6.74 -7.87 -10.24
N ILE A 52 -7.40 -8.57 -9.33
CA ILE A 52 -7.40 -10.03 -9.18
C ILE A 52 -8.84 -10.55 -9.20
N ALA A 53 -9.04 -11.86 -9.17
CA ALA A 53 -10.39 -12.45 -9.25
C ALA A 53 -11.24 -12.08 -8.01
N GLU A 54 -10.60 -11.95 -6.85
CA GLU A 54 -11.23 -11.70 -5.56
C GLU A 54 -11.52 -10.21 -5.30
N GLY A 55 -10.94 -9.30 -6.10
CA GLY A 55 -11.05 -7.86 -5.94
C GLY A 55 -9.78 -7.11 -6.35
N LEU A 56 -9.37 -6.14 -5.54
CA LEU A 56 -8.17 -5.32 -5.76
C LEU A 56 -7.07 -5.71 -4.78
N GLU A 57 -5.94 -6.15 -5.32
CA GLU A 57 -4.72 -6.40 -4.58
C GLU A 57 -3.89 -5.12 -4.49
N LEU A 58 -3.60 -4.71 -3.26
CA LEU A 58 -2.75 -3.58 -2.95
C LEU A 58 -1.33 -4.04 -2.63
N THR A 59 -0.37 -3.49 -3.37
CA THR A 59 1.05 -3.77 -3.20
C THR A 59 1.79 -2.50 -2.81
N PHE A 60 2.26 -2.43 -1.57
CA PHE A 60 3.10 -1.32 -1.11
C PHE A 60 4.53 -1.53 -1.61
N ILE A 61 5.04 -0.57 -2.38
CA ILE A 61 6.39 -0.67 -2.94
C ILE A 61 7.38 -0.17 -1.91
N ARG A 62 8.45 -0.93 -1.68
CA ARG A 62 9.62 -0.50 -0.91
C ARG A 62 10.75 -0.13 -1.85
N VAL A 63 11.36 1.04 -1.67
CA VAL A 63 12.51 1.49 -2.47
C VAL A 63 13.57 2.15 -1.60
N LYS A 64 14.82 2.16 -2.07
CA LYS A 64 15.93 2.83 -1.36
C LYS A 64 15.71 4.34 -1.34
N TYR A 65 16.06 5.00 -0.24
CA TYR A 65 15.83 6.45 -0.03
C TYR A 65 16.29 7.34 -1.20
N ASN A 66 17.37 6.95 -1.87
CA ASN A 66 17.98 7.76 -2.93
C ASN A 66 17.39 7.51 -4.33
N LYS A 67 16.35 6.68 -4.46
CA LYS A 67 15.76 6.30 -5.75
C LYS A 67 14.35 6.88 -5.90
N LYS A 68 14.17 7.79 -6.87
CA LYS A 68 12.82 8.25 -7.26
C LYS A 68 12.08 7.12 -7.97
N GLN A 69 10.95 6.70 -7.40
CA GLN A 69 10.05 5.72 -8.02
C GLN A 69 8.75 6.42 -8.43
N LYS A 70 8.31 6.16 -9.66
CA LYS A 70 6.94 6.51 -10.07
C LYS A 70 6.01 5.43 -9.53
N VAL A 71 5.02 5.84 -8.76
CA VAL A 71 3.94 5.00 -8.25
C VAL A 71 2.62 5.64 -8.65
N GLU A 72 1.61 4.81 -8.94
CA GLU A 72 0.29 5.30 -9.34
C GLU A 72 -0.43 5.97 -8.17
N HIS A 73 -0.30 5.42 -6.97
CA HIS A 73 -0.91 5.95 -5.76
C HIS A 73 0.18 6.40 -4.77
N PRO A 74 0.67 7.64 -4.88
CA PRO A 74 1.72 8.15 -4.00
C PRO A 74 1.23 8.25 -2.55
N ARG A 75 2.12 7.98 -1.60
CA ARG A 75 1.82 8.22 -0.19
C ARG A 75 1.78 9.71 0.13
N LYS A 76 0.92 10.08 1.07
CA LYS A 76 0.92 11.35 1.79
C LYS A 76 1.36 11.09 3.24
N ILE A 77 2.05 12.05 3.84
CA ILE A 77 2.48 11.94 5.24
C ILE A 77 1.48 12.69 6.11
N PHE A 78 0.94 12.01 7.12
CA PHE A 78 0.08 12.58 8.15
C PHE A 78 0.80 12.51 9.49
N ARG A 79 0.96 13.65 10.16
CA ARG A 79 1.62 13.73 11.48
C ARG A 79 0.54 13.87 12.55
N GLU A 80 0.55 12.96 13.51
CA GLU A 80 -0.37 12.97 14.66
C GLU A 80 0.46 12.94 15.94
N GLY A 81 0.67 14.13 16.53
CA GLY A 81 1.61 14.29 17.64
C GLY A 81 3.03 13.86 17.25
N THR A 82 3.61 12.94 18.03
CA THR A 82 4.95 12.36 17.77
C THR A 82 4.94 11.22 16.75
N LYS A 83 3.76 10.75 16.32
CA LYS A 83 3.63 9.62 15.39
C LYS A 83 3.50 10.11 13.95
N VAL A 84 4.30 9.49 13.08
CA VAL A 84 4.21 9.68 11.63
C VAL A 84 3.41 8.54 11.03
N TRP A 85 2.30 8.89 10.39
CA TRP A 85 1.44 8.00 9.63
C TRP A 85 1.58 8.29 8.15
N ASN A 86 1.46 7.26 7.32
CA ASN A 86 1.33 7.36 5.89
C ASN A 86 -0.13 7.21 5.51
N VAL A 87 -0.52 7.88 4.44
CA VAL A 87 -1.86 7.83 3.89
C VAL A 87 -1.74 7.54 2.40
N VAL A 88 -2.45 6.54 1.91
CA VAL A 88 -2.61 6.33 0.47
C VAL A 88 -4.10 6.40 0.14
N THR A 89 -4.43 7.10 -0.93
CA THR A 89 -5.79 7.21 -1.45
C THR A 89 -5.85 6.50 -2.79
N ILE A 90 -6.78 5.57 -2.87
CA ILE A 90 -6.93 4.62 -3.95
C ILE A 90 -8.34 4.78 -4.53
N PRO A 91 -8.52 5.05 -5.83
CA PRO A 91 -9.83 5.00 -6.43
C PRO A 91 -10.38 3.56 -6.33
N SER A 92 -11.63 3.42 -5.90
CA SER A 92 -12.36 2.14 -5.89
C SER A 92 -13.70 2.31 -6.60
N SER A 93 -14.21 1.23 -7.17
CA SER A 93 -15.55 1.16 -7.77
C SER A 93 -16.48 0.23 -6.97
N GLY A 94 -16.15 -0.07 -5.72
CA GLY A 94 -16.93 -0.98 -4.88
C GLY A 94 -16.14 -2.19 -4.39
N GLU A 95 -15.06 -2.57 -5.07
CA GLU A 95 -14.36 -3.84 -4.88
C GLU A 95 -13.80 -4.05 -3.47
N ALA A 96 -13.63 -5.32 -3.08
CA ALA A 96 -12.86 -5.68 -1.90
C ALA A 96 -11.36 -5.38 -2.08
N PHE A 97 -10.69 -4.99 -0.99
CA PHE A 97 -9.25 -4.73 -0.98
C PHE A 97 -8.49 -5.81 -0.22
N PHE A 98 -7.35 -6.21 -0.77
CA PHE A 98 -6.47 -7.21 -0.21
C PHE A 98 -5.03 -6.71 -0.16
N ILE A 99 -4.26 -7.18 0.81
CA ILE A 99 -2.81 -7.02 0.85
C ILE A 99 -2.16 -8.40 0.89
N ARG A 100 -1.05 -8.58 0.17
CA ARG A 100 -0.30 -9.83 0.19
C ARG A 100 0.58 -9.93 1.44
N ASN A 101 0.41 -11.01 2.22
CA ASN A 101 1.29 -11.41 3.30
C ASN A 101 1.96 -12.75 2.95
N GLY A 102 3.17 -12.69 2.38
CA GLY A 102 3.84 -13.88 1.84
C GLY A 102 3.03 -14.48 0.68
N LYS A 103 2.49 -15.70 0.86
CA LYS A 103 1.62 -16.37 -0.11
C LYS A 103 0.13 -16.10 0.11
N ASN A 104 -0.24 -15.50 1.24
CA ASN A 104 -1.63 -15.32 1.65
C ASN A 104 -2.14 -13.93 1.25
N LEU A 105 -3.40 -13.84 0.86
CA LEU A 105 -4.11 -12.56 0.68
C LEU A 105 -4.90 -12.24 1.94
N VAL A 106 -4.63 -11.10 2.54
CA VAL A 106 -5.31 -10.60 3.74
C VAL A 106 -6.29 -9.51 3.32
N LYS A 107 -7.58 -9.71 3.61
CA LYS A 107 -8.64 -8.76 3.26
C LYS A 107 -8.63 -7.55 4.17
N LEU A 108 -8.47 -6.35 3.60
CA LEU A 108 -8.47 -5.07 4.30
C LEU A 108 -9.85 -4.42 4.34
N LEU A 109 -10.66 -4.63 3.29
CA LEU A 109 -11.99 -4.05 3.17
C LEU A 109 -12.90 -5.00 2.36
N ARG A 110 -14.17 -5.14 2.78
CA ARG A 110 -15.18 -5.89 2.03
C ARG A 110 -15.70 -5.09 0.85
N GLU A 111 -16.12 -5.82 -0.18
CA GLU A 111 -16.93 -5.26 -1.27
C GLU A 111 -18.23 -4.70 -0.66
N GLU A 112 -18.79 -3.67 -1.27
CA GLU A 112 -20.13 -3.22 -0.89
C GLU A 112 -21.12 -4.35 -1.12
N GLU A 113 -21.77 -4.81 -0.04
CA GLU A 113 -22.94 -5.67 -0.17
C GLU A 113 -24.02 -4.82 -0.86
N LYS A 114 -24.36 -5.24 -2.08
CA LYS A 114 -25.30 -4.56 -2.95
C LYS A 114 -26.75 -4.79 -2.51
#